data_AF-A0A183CQB9-F1
#
_entry.id   AF-A0A183CQB9-F1
#
_cell.length_a   1.000
_cell.length_b   1.000
_cell.length_c   1.000
_cell.angle_alpha   90.00
_cell.angle_beta   90.00
_cell.angle_gamma   90.00
#
_symmetry.space_group_name_H-M   'P 1'
#
loop_
_entity.id
_entity.type
_entity.pdbx_description
1 polymer ?
#
loop_
_entity_poly.entity_id
_entity_poly.type
_entity_poly.pdbx_seq_one_letter_code
_entity_poly.pdbx_strand_id
1 'polypeptide(L)'
;EFIGSREKWLKSISNLLPRQILKSSLSLQAIVHQYEPDGELPIQSWQWVDSLDKMLGDFLFTCNVNEFALAHSEHGASTYYYMFSHRDSQQTWPAWMGGVLHGYEINFIFGEPYNRKQFNYSREERELSSRFMRYWANFARTGDPNRNQDGSYTADTWPTYNAKSMEYMNLSVESDYVQRGARRIGTGPRRKQCQFWKQLVPKLLLLSADLGESFIRWKQNMERWEHEYITDWEAAMNRWAQYQSYRDRDVADGEEGGCVGGGGR
;
A
#
# COMPACT_ATOMS: atom_id res chain seq x y z
N GLU A 1 -16.65 14.66 -15.89
CA GLU A 1 -15.41 13.98 -15.43
C GLU A 1 -15.64 13.30 -14.09
N PHE A 2 -15.28 12.02 -13.98
CA PHE A 2 -15.60 11.15 -12.84
C PHE A 2 -14.81 11.55 -11.57
N ILE A 3 -13.51 11.77 -11.70
CA ILE A 3 -12.63 12.28 -10.62
C ILE A 3 -11.91 13.52 -11.17
N GLY A 4 -12.48 14.70 -10.91
CA GLY A 4 -11.96 15.98 -11.39
C GLY A 4 -11.28 16.84 -10.31
N SER A 5 -11.16 16.34 -9.08
CA SER A 5 -10.56 17.09 -7.98
C SER A 5 -9.93 16.17 -6.94
N ARG A 6 -8.96 16.72 -6.19
CA ARG A 6 -8.33 16.06 -5.06
C ARG A 6 -9.33 15.58 -4.02
N GLU A 7 -10.37 16.36 -3.73
CA GLU A 7 -11.42 16.00 -2.77
C GLU A 7 -12.18 14.74 -3.20
N LYS A 8 -12.60 14.66 -4.47
CA LYS A 8 -13.27 13.47 -5.02
C LYS A 8 -12.35 12.26 -5.05
N TRP A 9 -11.07 12.48 -5.33
CA TRP A 9 -10.05 11.43 -5.30
C TRP A 9 -9.87 10.87 -3.88
N LEU A 10 -9.70 11.72 -2.85
CA LEU A 10 -9.63 11.31 -1.45
C LEU A 10 -10.89 10.57 -0.98
N LYS A 11 -12.07 11.03 -1.40
CA LYS A 11 -13.33 10.34 -1.13
C LYS A 11 -13.36 8.94 -1.76
N SER A 12 -12.79 8.79 -2.96
CA SER A 12 -12.70 7.50 -3.64
C SER A 12 -11.75 6.55 -2.91
N ILE A 13 -10.58 7.04 -2.48
CA ILE A 13 -9.63 6.27 -1.65
C ILE A 13 -10.31 5.76 -0.37
N SER A 14 -11.01 6.64 0.33
CA SER A 14 -11.68 6.29 1.59
C SER A 14 -12.83 5.29 1.43
N ASN A 15 -13.43 5.19 0.24
CA ASN A 15 -14.45 4.19 -0.06
C ASN A 15 -13.87 2.81 -0.45
N LEU A 16 -12.65 2.78 -0.99
CA LEU A 16 -12.08 1.59 -1.63
C LEU A 16 -11.02 0.88 -0.78
N LEU A 17 -10.37 1.60 0.14
CA LEU A 17 -9.38 0.99 1.03
C LEU A 17 -10.02 0.25 2.22
N PRO A 18 -9.37 -0.83 2.72
CA PRO A 18 -9.80 -1.52 3.92
C PRO A 18 -9.90 -0.61 5.15
N ARG A 19 -10.90 -0.85 5.99
CA ARG A 19 -11.14 -0.08 7.22
C ARG A 19 -9.93 -0.02 8.16
N GLN A 20 -9.10 -1.05 8.21
CA GLN A 20 -7.89 -1.02 9.06
C GLN A 20 -6.92 0.07 8.61
N ILE A 21 -6.73 0.24 7.30
CA ILE A 21 -5.87 1.28 6.73
C ILE A 21 -6.45 2.67 7.00
N LEU A 22 -7.77 2.83 6.86
CA LEU A 22 -8.44 4.11 7.10
C LEU A 22 -8.38 4.59 8.56
N LYS A 23 -8.31 3.67 9.52
CA LYS A 23 -8.15 4.01 10.95
C LYS A 23 -6.75 4.52 11.29
N SER A 24 -5.75 4.18 10.48
CA SER A 24 -4.38 4.63 10.65
C SER A 24 -4.15 5.92 9.85
N SER A 25 -4.19 7.07 10.53
CA SER A 25 -3.92 8.37 9.88
C SER A 25 -2.56 8.37 9.18
N LEU A 26 -1.54 7.78 9.80
CA LEU A 26 -0.20 7.68 9.25
C LEU A 26 -0.16 6.85 7.95
N SER A 27 -0.81 5.68 7.94
CA SER A 27 -0.84 4.82 6.75
C SER A 27 -1.64 5.48 5.61
N LEU A 28 -2.77 6.10 5.93
CA LEU A 28 -3.59 6.81 4.95
C LEU A 28 -2.81 7.98 4.32
N GLN A 29 -2.12 8.79 5.13
CA GLN A 29 -1.30 9.90 4.61
C GLN A 29 -0.13 9.40 3.75
N ALA A 30 0.50 8.29 4.14
CA ALA A 30 1.56 7.68 3.33
C ALA A 30 1.03 7.20 1.96
N ILE A 31 -0.16 6.60 1.91
CA ILE A 31 -0.80 6.16 0.66
C ILE A 31 -1.16 7.36 -0.21
N VAL A 32 -1.75 8.40 0.39
CA VAL A 32 -2.05 9.65 -0.30
C VAL A 32 -0.77 10.22 -0.90
N HIS A 33 0.30 10.35 -0.11
CA HIS A 33 1.57 10.88 -0.60
C HIS A 33 2.18 10.03 -1.73
N GLN A 34 2.10 8.71 -1.63
CA GLN A 34 2.70 7.79 -2.61
C GLN A 34 2.00 7.81 -3.97
N TYR A 35 0.70 8.11 -4.00
CA TYR A 35 -0.13 8.03 -5.22
C TYR A 35 -0.70 9.36 -5.67
N GLU A 36 -0.61 10.44 -4.89
CA GLU A 36 -1.06 11.75 -5.31
C GLU A 36 -0.35 12.15 -6.62
N PRO A 37 -1.08 12.57 -7.67
CA PRO A 37 -0.47 12.93 -8.94
C PRO A 37 0.54 14.07 -8.78
N ASP A 38 1.74 13.89 -9.34
CA ASP A 38 2.88 14.80 -9.26
C ASP A 38 3.14 15.57 -10.57
N GLY A 39 2.17 15.56 -11.50
CA GLY A 39 2.34 16.24 -12.79
C GLY A 39 2.17 17.77 -12.73
N GLU A 40 2.32 18.41 -13.90
CA GLU A 40 2.22 19.86 -14.03
C GLU A 40 0.86 20.38 -13.53
N LEU A 41 0.92 21.49 -12.76
CA LEU A 41 -0.28 22.14 -12.26
C LEU A 41 -0.94 22.97 -13.38
N PRO A 42 -2.28 22.95 -13.51
CA PRO A 42 -3.23 22.21 -12.67
C PRO A 42 -3.30 20.72 -13.05
N ILE A 43 -3.42 19.86 -12.04
CA ILE A 43 -3.58 18.41 -12.23
C ILE A 43 -4.84 18.14 -13.06
N GLN A 44 -4.66 17.43 -14.16
CA GLN A 44 -5.73 17.07 -15.09
C GLN A 44 -6.60 15.94 -14.55
N SER A 45 -7.87 15.89 -14.94
CA SER A 45 -8.81 14.86 -14.44
C SER A 45 -8.32 13.43 -14.68
N TRP A 46 -7.68 13.16 -15.82
CA TRP A 46 -7.18 11.83 -16.16
C TRP A 46 -6.07 11.36 -15.22
N GLN A 47 -5.26 12.28 -14.67
CA GLN A 47 -4.18 11.93 -13.76
C GLN A 47 -4.72 11.44 -12.41
N TRP A 48 -5.83 12.00 -11.94
CA TRP A 48 -6.50 11.51 -10.74
C TRP A 48 -7.04 10.09 -10.92
N VAL A 49 -7.61 9.80 -12.09
CA VAL A 49 -8.11 8.46 -12.42
C VAL A 49 -6.95 7.48 -12.56
N ASP A 50 -5.89 7.84 -13.28
CA ASP A 50 -4.71 6.99 -13.45
C ASP A 50 -4.03 6.67 -12.11
N SER A 51 -3.88 7.66 -11.24
CA SER A 51 -3.39 7.49 -9.88
C SER A 51 -4.22 6.47 -9.08
N LEU A 52 -5.56 6.60 -9.12
CA LEU A 52 -6.45 5.68 -8.41
C LEU A 52 -6.39 4.26 -8.99
N ASP A 53 -6.33 4.13 -10.32
CA ASP A 53 -6.12 2.87 -11.02
C ASP A 53 -4.81 2.20 -10.56
N LYS A 54 -3.69 2.93 -10.56
CA LYS A 54 -2.41 2.39 -10.10
C LYS A 54 -2.42 2.01 -8.63
N MET A 55 -3.04 2.80 -7.77
CA MET A 55 -3.13 2.50 -6.33
C MET A 55 -3.83 1.17 -6.09
N LEU A 56 -5.00 0.98 -6.72
CA LEU A 56 -5.81 -0.23 -6.53
C LEU A 56 -5.21 -1.43 -7.26
N GLY A 57 -4.70 -1.23 -8.48
CA GLY A 57 -4.02 -2.27 -9.24
C GLY A 57 -2.79 -2.81 -8.51
N ASP A 58 -2.00 -1.92 -7.89
CA ASP A 58 -0.84 -2.31 -7.08
C ASP A 58 -1.25 -3.07 -5.82
N PHE A 59 -2.21 -2.52 -5.07
CA PHE A 59 -2.66 -3.09 -3.81
C PHE A 59 -3.34 -4.46 -3.98
N LEU A 60 -4.22 -4.60 -4.98
CA LEU A 60 -5.05 -5.79 -5.16
C LEU A 60 -4.42 -6.86 -6.06
N PHE A 61 -3.61 -6.47 -7.04
CA PHE A 61 -3.11 -7.41 -8.06
C PHE A 61 -1.59 -7.43 -8.14
N THR A 62 -0.98 -6.40 -8.74
CA THR A 62 0.43 -6.42 -9.18
C THR A 62 1.39 -6.80 -8.06
N CYS A 63 1.23 -6.20 -6.88
CA CYS A 63 2.19 -6.43 -5.80
C CYS A 63 2.01 -7.77 -5.11
N ASN A 64 0.81 -8.35 -5.14
CA ASN A 64 0.56 -9.71 -4.66
C ASN A 64 1.19 -10.74 -5.62
N VAL A 65 1.05 -10.54 -6.93
CA VAL A 65 1.68 -11.39 -7.95
C VAL A 65 3.21 -11.32 -7.86
N ASN A 66 3.77 -10.11 -7.70
CA ASN A 66 5.22 -9.94 -7.50
C ASN A 66 5.75 -10.70 -6.28
N GLU A 67 5.06 -10.61 -5.14
CA GLU A 67 5.45 -11.32 -3.91
C GLU A 67 5.39 -12.83 -4.08
N PHE A 68 4.33 -13.35 -4.70
CA PHE A 68 4.19 -14.78 -4.97
C PHE A 68 5.26 -15.29 -5.94
N ALA A 69 5.53 -14.56 -7.03
CA ALA A 69 6.56 -14.92 -8.00
C ALA A 69 7.96 -14.95 -7.36
N LEU A 70 8.25 -13.97 -6.51
CA LEU A 70 9.50 -13.92 -5.75
C LEU A 70 9.63 -15.13 -4.83
N ALA A 71 8.63 -15.37 -3.98
CA ALA A 71 8.62 -16.51 -3.07
C ALA A 71 8.79 -17.84 -3.81
N HIS A 72 8.07 -18.04 -4.92
CA HIS A 72 8.20 -19.25 -5.74
C HIS A 72 9.62 -19.41 -6.31
N SER A 73 10.23 -18.33 -6.81
CA SER A 73 11.59 -18.37 -7.36
C SER A 73 12.67 -18.61 -6.30
N GLU A 74 12.51 -18.06 -5.09
CA GLU A 74 13.46 -18.22 -3.99
C GLU A 74 13.49 -19.65 -3.43
N HIS A 75 12.38 -20.39 -3.59
CA HIS A 75 12.29 -21.81 -3.23
C HIS A 75 12.77 -22.74 -4.35
N GLY A 76 13.48 -22.23 -5.35
CA GLY A 76 14.16 -23.01 -6.37
C GLY A 76 13.29 -23.43 -7.56
N ALA A 77 12.06 -22.92 -7.66
CA ALA A 77 11.18 -23.23 -8.77
C ALA A 77 11.42 -22.30 -9.97
N SER A 78 11.26 -22.84 -11.19
CA SER A 78 11.35 -22.06 -12.43
C SER A 78 10.12 -21.17 -12.58
N THR A 79 10.29 -19.87 -12.27
CA THR A 79 9.22 -18.87 -12.36
C THR A 79 9.34 -18.07 -13.65
N TYR A 80 8.21 -17.80 -14.32
CA TYR A 80 8.13 -16.93 -15.49
C TYR A 80 7.09 -15.85 -15.24
N TYR A 81 7.47 -14.58 -15.40
CA TYR A 81 6.60 -13.43 -15.15
C TYR A 81 6.32 -12.71 -16.47
N TYR A 82 5.08 -12.31 -16.72
CA TYR A 82 4.74 -11.40 -17.82
C TYR A 82 4.01 -10.13 -17.37
N MET A 83 4.14 -9.10 -18.18
CA MET A 83 3.29 -7.91 -18.16
C MET A 83 2.55 -7.84 -19.49
N PHE A 84 1.23 -7.70 -19.48
CA PHE A 84 0.47 -7.45 -20.70
C PHE A 84 0.28 -5.94 -20.87
N SER A 85 0.78 -5.37 -21.97
CA SER A 85 0.80 -3.92 -22.19
C SER A 85 0.09 -3.46 -23.46
N HIS A 86 -0.65 -4.35 -24.14
CA HIS A 86 -1.39 -4.01 -25.34
C HIS A 86 -2.86 -3.70 -25.03
N ARG A 87 -3.35 -2.58 -25.55
CA ARG A 87 -4.79 -2.29 -25.52
C ARG A 87 -5.46 -2.93 -26.73
N ASP A 88 -6.34 -3.87 -26.46
CA ASP A 88 -7.15 -4.58 -27.42
C ASP A 88 -8.00 -3.61 -28.30
N SER A 89 -7.93 -3.77 -29.62
CA SER A 89 -8.71 -3.00 -30.59
C SER A 89 -10.23 -3.25 -30.50
N GLN A 90 -10.64 -4.39 -29.95
CA GLN A 90 -12.03 -4.76 -29.69
C GLN A 90 -12.48 -4.38 -28.27
N GLN A 91 -11.62 -3.77 -27.46
CA GLN A 91 -12.01 -3.29 -26.13
C GLN A 91 -13.07 -2.20 -26.22
N THR A 92 -14.29 -2.53 -25.79
CA THR A 92 -15.46 -1.63 -25.81
C THR A 92 -15.48 -0.61 -24.68
N TRP A 93 -14.67 -0.80 -23.62
CA TRP A 93 -14.59 0.15 -22.53
C TRP A 93 -13.95 1.47 -22.99
N PRO A 94 -14.48 2.63 -22.57
CA PRO A 94 -13.87 3.93 -22.78
C PRO A 94 -12.36 4.01 -22.56
N ALA A 95 -11.65 4.79 -23.38
CA ALA A 95 -10.19 4.96 -23.30
C ALA A 95 -9.70 5.54 -21.96
N TRP A 96 -10.55 6.24 -21.22
CA TRP A 96 -10.21 6.85 -19.93
C TRP A 96 -10.09 5.83 -18.79
N MET A 97 -10.64 4.62 -18.92
CA MET A 97 -10.56 3.55 -17.90
C MET A 97 -9.16 2.91 -17.81
N GLY A 98 -8.13 3.63 -18.25
CA GLY A 98 -6.79 3.11 -18.42
C GLY A 98 -6.59 2.48 -19.80
N GLY A 99 -5.31 2.21 -20.10
CA GLY A 99 -4.92 1.58 -21.35
C GLY A 99 -5.40 0.13 -21.41
N VAL A 100 -4.84 -0.71 -20.54
CA VAL A 100 -5.02 -2.17 -20.55
C VAL A 100 -5.79 -2.59 -19.31
N LEU A 101 -6.97 -3.18 -19.51
CA LEU A 101 -7.86 -3.57 -18.42
C LEU A 101 -7.60 -5.01 -17.94
N HIS A 102 -7.98 -5.27 -16.70
CA HIS A 102 -7.91 -6.60 -16.09
C HIS A 102 -8.74 -7.62 -16.89
N GLY A 103 -8.13 -8.76 -17.22
CA GLY A 103 -8.77 -9.89 -17.89
C GLY A 103 -8.81 -9.78 -19.41
N TYR A 104 -8.36 -8.67 -20.02
CA TYR A 104 -8.36 -8.52 -21.47
C TYR A 104 -7.30 -9.38 -22.17
N GLU A 105 -6.29 -9.85 -21.46
CA GLU A 105 -5.33 -10.82 -21.98
C GLU A 105 -5.97 -12.20 -22.26
N ILE A 106 -7.09 -12.52 -21.60
CA ILE A 106 -7.80 -13.79 -21.75
C ILE A 106 -8.20 -14.02 -23.21
N ASN A 107 -8.69 -12.98 -23.89
CA ASN A 107 -9.07 -13.05 -25.31
C ASN A 107 -7.91 -13.54 -26.18
N PHE A 108 -6.69 -13.08 -25.90
CA PHE A 108 -5.48 -13.45 -26.64
C PHE A 108 -5.02 -14.86 -26.31
N ILE A 109 -5.13 -15.28 -25.03
CA ILE A 109 -4.78 -16.63 -24.58
C ILE A 109 -5.68 -17.68 -25.23
N PHE A 110 -6.98 -17.40 -25.37
CA PHE A 110 -7.95 -18.34 -25.95
C PHE A 110 -8.14 -18.23 -27.48
N GLY A 111 -7.36 -17.37 -28.14
CA GLY A 111 -7.37 -17.30 -29.60
C GLY A 111 -8.56 -16.54 -30.20
N GLU A 112 -9.25 -15.69 -29.43
CA GLU A 112 -10.35 -14.86 -29.95
C GLU A 112 -9.95 -14.04 -31.20
N PRO A 113 -8.71 -13.50 -31.32
CA PRO A 113 -8.26 -12.82 -32.54
C PRO A 113 -8.34 -13.61 -33.84
N TYR A 114 -8.47 -14.95 -33.77
CA TYR A 114 -8.68 -15.82 -34.92
C TYR A 114 -10.15 -15.95 -35.36
N ASN A 115 -11.10 -15.53 -34.53
CA ASN A 115 -12.53 -15.55 -34.85
C ASN A 115 -12.93 -14.34 -35.71
N ARG A 116 -12.55 -14.40 -36.99
CA ARG A 116 -12.79 -13.34 -37.99
C ARG A 116 -14.27 -13.16 -38.36
N LYS A 117 -15.15 -14.04 -37.90
CA LYS A 117 -16.60 -13.95 -38.15
C LYS A 117 -17.27 -12.98 -37.18
N GLN A 118 -16.79 -12.90 -35.95
CA GLN A 118 -17.39 -12.10 -34.89
C GLN A 118 -16.57 -10.84 -34.57
N PHE A 119 -15.25 -10.89 -34.75
CA PHE A 119 -14.35 -9.82 -34.30
C PHE A 119 -13.41 -9.34 -35.40
N ASN A 120 -12.99 -8.08 -35.31
CA ASN A 120 -12.12 -7.44 -36.30
C ASN A 120 -10.74 -7.07 -35.71
N TYR A 121 -10.03 -8.08 -35.21
CA TYR A 121 -8.66 -7.91 -34.72
C TYR A 121 -7.66 -7.64 -35.84
N SER A 122 -6.66 -6.82 -35.53
CA SER A 122 -5.54 -6.51 -36.42
C SER A 122 -4.65 -7.74 -36.67
N ARG A 123 -3.76 -7.64 -37.66
CA ARG A 123 -2.78 -8.70 -37.93
C ARG A 123 -1.78 -8.85 -36.77
N GLU A 124 -1.35 -7.75 -36.17
CA GLU A 124 -0.40 -7.79 -35.05
C GLU A 124 -1.03 -8.42 -33.80
N GLU A 125 -2.33 -8.19 -33.56
CA GLU A 125 -3.06 -8.83 -32.47
C GLU A 125 -3.21 -10.34 -32.64
N ARG A 126 -3.41 -10.81 -33.87
CA ARG A 126 -3.37 -12.26 -34.17
C ARG A 126 -1.99 -12.85 -33.89
N GLU A 127 -0.92 -12.13 -34.22
CA GLU A 127 0.44 -12.58 -33.90
C GLU A 127 0.69 -12.58 -32.39
N LEU A 128 0.22 -11.55 -31.66
CA LEU A 128 0.26 -11.51 -30.20
C LEU A 128 -0.48 -12.69 -29.57
N SER A 129 -1.69 -13.01 -30.05
CA SER A 129 -2.45 -14.19 -29.60
C SER A 129 -1.71 -15.49 -29.89
N SER A 130 -1.04 -15.58 -31.05
CA SER A 130 -0.21 -16.75 -31.40
C SER A 130 0.95 -16.93 -30.43
N ARG A 131 1.61 -15.82 -30.04
CA ARG A 131 2.68 -15.83 -29.04
C ARG A 131 2.16 -16.26 -27.67
N PHE A 132 1.02 -15.73 -27.21
CA PHE A 132 0.37 -16.17 -25.97
C PHE A 132 0.08 -17.66 -25.99
N MET A 133 -0.65 -18.15 -26.99
CA MET A 133 -1.01 -19.57 -27.10
C MET A 133 0.23 -20.47 -27.15
N ARG A 134 1.29 -20.04 -27.87
CA ARG A 134 2.55 -20.78 -27.93
C ARG A 134 3.22 -20.87 -26.57
N TYR A 135 3.43 -19.75 -25.88
CA TYR A 135 4.07 -19.74 -24.57
C TYR A 135 3.29 -20.56 -23.54
N TRP A 136 1.97 -20.38 -23.46
CA TRP A 136 1.11 -21.11 -22.53
C TRP A 136 1.12 -22.63 -22.82
N ALA A 137 1.01 -23.02 -24.09
CA ALA A 137 1.01 -24.43 -24.46
C ALA A 137 2.40 -25.08 -24.31
N ASN A 138 3.49 -24.34 -24.51
CA ASN A 138 4.85 -24.81 -24.25
C ASN A 138 5.10 -25.01 -22.76
N PHE A 139 4.71 -24.05 -21.93
CA PHE A 139 4.82 -24.13 -20.47
C PHE A 139 4.02 -25.33 -19.93
N ALA A 140 2.78 -25.51 -20.37
CA ALA A 140 1.95 -26.64 -19.94
C ALA A 140 2.54 -28.01 -20.31
N ARG A 141 3.28 -28.12 -21.43
CA ARG A 141 3.89 -29.38 -21.88
C ARG A 141 5.26 -29.66 -21.26
N THR A 142 6.05 -28.62 -21.02
CA THR A 142 7.50 -28.78 -20.76
C THR A 142 7.98 -28.12 -19.47
N GLY A 143 7.18 -27.24 -18.87
CA GLY A 143 7.60 -26.36 -17.77
C GLY A 143 8.41 -25.13 -18.22
N ASP A 144 8.73 -24.99 -19.51
CA ASP A 144 9.44 -23.85 -20.09
C ASP A 144 8.60 -23.22 -21.23
N PRO A 145 8.17 -21.94 -21.14
CA PRO A 145 7.40 -21.31 -22.20
C PRO A 145 8.20 -21.21 -23.51
N ASN A 146 9.53 -21.23 -23.45
CA ASN A 146 10.39 -21.06 -24.62
C ASN A 146 10.54 -22.33 -25.45
N ARG A 147 10.29 -23.50 -24.87
CA ARG A 147 10.60 -24.79 -25.50
C ARG A 147 9.40 -25.31 -26.29
N ASN A 148 9.53 -25.33 -27.61
CA ASN A 148 8.53 -25.88 -28.52
C ASN A 148 8.51 -27.42 -28.45
N GLN A 149 7.41 -28.02 -28.94
CA GLN A 149 7.21 -29.47 -28.92
C GLN A 149 8.27 -30.25 -29.72
N ASP A 150 8.79 -29.67 -30.80
CA ASP A 150 9.85 -30.24 -31.63
C ASP A 150 11.26 -30.08 -31.04
N GLY A 151 11.37 -29.47 -29.85
CA GLY A 151 12.63 -29.17 -29.19
C GLY A 151 13.30 -27.87 -29.64
N SER A 152 12.72 -27.15 -30.61
CA SER A 152 13.17 -25.81 -30.97
C SER A 152 12.79 -24.78 -29.90
N TYR A 153 13.38 -23.59 -29.97
CA TYR A 153 13.09 -22.49 -29.05
C TYR A 153 12.29 -21.38 -29.73
N THR A 154 11.50 -20.64 -28.94
CA THR A 154 10.82 -19.42 -29.40
C THR A 154 11.82 -18.36 -29.84
N ALA A 155 11.44 -17.54 -30.83
CA ALA A 155 12.30 -16.49 -31.35
C ALA A 155 12.66 -15.44 -30.28
N ASP A 156 11.66 -15.04 -29.49
CA ASP A 156 11.87 -14.21 -28.31
C ASP A 156 12.07 -15.11 -27.10
N THR A 157 13.14 -14.90 -26.33
CA THR A 157 13.41 -15.65 -25.10
C THR A 157 12.73 -14.98 -23.91
N TRP A 158 11.85 -15.70 -23.24
CA TRP A 158 11.24 -15.36 -21.97
C TRP A 158 12.19 -15.73 -20.81
N PRO A 159 12.75 -14.73 -20.12
CA PRO A 159 13.69 -14.98 -19.04
C PRO A 159 13.02 -15.57 -17.81
N THR A 160 13.76 -16.39 -17.07
CA THR A 160 13.33 -16.89 -15.76
C THR A 160 13.37 -15.76 -14.73
N TYR A 161 12.26 -15.57 -14.04
CA TYR A 161 12.13 -14.63 -12.95
C TYR A 161 12.92 -15.11 -11.73
N ASN A 162 13.68 -14.20 -11.11
CA ASN A 162 14.46 -14.46 -9.90
C ASN A 162 14.61 -13.18 -9.06
N ALA A 163 15.01 -13.32 -7.80
CA ALA A 163 15.18 -12.20 -6.87
C ALA A 163 16.18 -11.12 -7.32
N LYS A 164 17.17 -11.48 -8.15
CA LYS A 164 18.24 -10.57 -8.59
C LYS A 164 17.80 -9.70 -9.76
N SER A 165 17.36 -10.33 -10.85
CA SER A 165 16.99 -9.62 -12.08
C SER A 165 15.53 -9.20 -12.08
N MET A 166 14.65 -9.97 -11.45
CA MET A 166 13.18 -9.88 -11.49
C MET A 166 12.67 -9.61 -12.91
N GLU A 167 13.30 -10.21 -13.92
CA GLU A 167 12.95 -9.94 -15.31
C GLU A 167 11.58 -10.50 -15.67
N TYR A 168 10.87 -9.77 -16.52
CA TYR A 168 9.59 -10.20 -17.06
C TYR A 168 9.52 -10.01 -18.56
N MET A 169 8.71 -10.85 -19.20
CA MET A 169 8.32 -10.68 -20.60
C MET A 169 7.19 -9.66 -20.70
N ASN A 170 7.42 -8.56 -21.39
CA ASN A 170 6.38 -7.63 -21.76
C ASN A 170 5.70 -8.11 -23.04
N LEU A 171 4.42 -8.46 -22.96
CA LEU A 171 3.61 -8.99 -24.06
C LEU A 171 2.75 -7.86 -24.63
N SER A 172 3.15 -7.39 -25.81
CA SER A 172 2.52 -6.31 -26.58
C SER A 172 2.65 -6.57 -28.07
N VAL A 173 1.93 -5.82 -28.91
CA VAL A 173 2.10 -5.88 -30.37
C VAL A 173 3.45 -5.32 -30.82
N GLU A 174 3.88 -5.68 -32.04
CA GLU A 174 5.22 -5.29 -32.55
C GLU A 174 5.41 -3.78 -32.62
N SER A 175 4.35 -3.07 -33.04
CA SER A 175 4.35 -1.61 -33.15
C SER A 175 4.62 -0.93 -31.80
N ASP A 176 4.24 -1.52 -30.67
CA ASP A 176 4.56 -0.95 -29.35
C ASP A 176 6.05 -0.98 -29.06
N TYR A 177 6.75 -2.04 -29.45
CA TYR A 177 8.20 -2.13 -29.24
C TYR A 177 8.97 -1.20 -30.18
N VAL A 178 8.59 -1.18 -31.46
CA VAL A 178 9.32 -0.45 -32.50
C VAL A 178 9.01 1.05 -32.46
N GLN A 179 7.75 1.43 -32.27
CA GLN A 179 7.30 2.81 -32.41
C GLN A 179 7.14 3.53 -31.07
N ARG A 180 6.68 2.81 -30.03
CA ARG A 180 6.45 3.39 -28.69
C ARG A 180 7.62 3.15 -27.71
N GLY A 181 8.68 2.48 -28.17
CA GLY A 181 9.88 2.23 -27.37
C GLY A 181 9.64 1.26 -26.21
N ALA A 182 8.57 0.47 -26.24
CA ALA A 182 8.36 -0.57 -25.25
C ALA A 182 9.49 -1.59 -25.34
N ARG A 183 9.95 -2.08 -24.19
CA ARG A 183 10.96 -3.15 -24.15
C ARG A 183 10.26 -4.49 -24.05
N ARG A 184 10.76 -5.49 -24.77
CA ARG A 184 10.30 -6.88 -24.66
C ARG A 184 10.61 -7.47 -23.31
N ILE A 185 11.79 -7.17 -22.76
CA ILE A 185 12.17 -7.57 -21.40
C ILE A 185 12.19 -6.33 -20.51
N GLY A 186 11.40 -6.40 -19.44
CA GLY A 186 11.40 -5.41 -18.37
C GLY A 186 11.93 -6.02 -17.08
N THR A 187 12.09 -5.19 -16.05
CA THR A 187 12.61 -5.62 -14.74
C THR A 187 11.66 -5.18 -13.62
N GLY A 188 11.15 -6.16 -12.87
CA GLY A 188 10.25 -6.08 -11.71
C GLY A 188 9.20 -4.98 -11.83
N PRO A 189 8.02 -5.22 -12.43
CA PRO A 189 7.07 -4.14 -12.63
C PRO A 189 6.72 -3.52 -11.27
N ARG A 190 6.82 -2.18 -11.20
CA ARG A 190 6.37 -1.38 -10.05
C ARG A 190 7.06 -1.71 -8.72
N ARG A 191 8.37 -2.03 -8.74
CA ARG A 191 9.17 -2.38 -7.53
C ARG A 191 8.97 -1.42 -6.36
N LYS A 192 9.07 -0.11 -6.62
CA LYS A 192 8.98 0.93 -5.59
C LYS A 192 7.60 0.90 -4.90
N GLN A 193 6.55 0.81 -5.69
CA GLN A 193 5.17 0.75 -5.21
C GLN A 193 4.89 -0.56 -4.47
N CYS A 194 5.44 -1.67 -4.95
CA CYS A 194 5.28 -2.94 -4.25
C CYS A 194 6.08 -3.02 -2.96
N GLN A 195 7.27 -2.41 -2.90
CA GLN A 195 7.99 -2.25 -1.64
C GLN A 195 7.20 -1.38 -0.66
N PHE A 196 6.57 -0.31 -1.13
CA PHE A 196 5.68 0.53 -0.33
C PHE A 196 4.54 -0.30 0.29
N TRP A 197 3.78 -1.04 -0.52
CA TRP A 197 2.65 -1.85 -0.03
C TRP A 197 3.04 -3.04 0.83
N LYS A 198 4.16 -3.71 0.51
CA LYS A 198 4.57 -4.95 1.18
C LYS A 198 5.48 -4.75 2.38
N GLN A 199 6.21 -3.64 2.44
CA GLN A 199 7.16 -3.37 3.54
C GLN A 199 6.77 -2.16 4.37
N LEU A 200 6.41 -1.03 3.76
CA LEU A 200 6.18 0.22 4.51
C LEU A 200 4.80 0.23 5.17
N VAL A 201 3.72 0.04 4.40
CA VAL A 201 2.35 0.14 4.92
C VAL A 201 2.10 -0.80 6.11
N PRO A 202 2.50 -2.09 6.10
CA PRO A 202 2.32 -2.96 7.27
C PRO A 202 3.05 -2.45 8.52
N LYS A 203 4.26 -1.89 8.38
CA LYS A 203 5.00 -1.29 9.50
C LYS A 203 4.28 -0.05 10.05
N LEU A 204 3.73 0.80 9.19
CA LEU A 204 2.97 1.98 9.61
C LEU A 204 1.69 1.59 10.36
N LEU A 205 1.01 0.52 9.93
CA LEU A 205 -0.16 -0.01 10.63
C LEU A 205 0.20 -0.48 12.05
N LEU A 206 1.28 -1.26 12.18
CA LEU A 206 1.78 -1.74 13.47
C LEU A 206 2.14 -0.57 14.41
N LEU A 207 2.89 0.42 13.91
CA LEU A 207 3.27 1.61 14.69
C LEU A 207 2.05 2.43 15.13
N SER A 208 1.06 2.59 14.24
CA SER A 208 -0.16 3.34 14.59
C SER A 208 -1.03 2.64 15.63
N ALA A 209 -1.04 1.31 15.66
CA ALA A 209 -1.75 0.53 16.67
C ALA A 209 -1.09 0.70 18.05
N ASP A 210 0.24 0.59 18.12
CA ASP A 210 1.01 0.76 19.36
C ASP A 210 0.86 2.17 19.96
N LEU A 211 0.88 3.21 19.11
CA LEU A 211 0.59 4.59 19.54
C LEU A 211 -0.83 4.73 20.10
N GLY A 212 -1.82 4.06 19.49
CA GLY A 212 -3.20 4.04 19.97
C GLY A 212 -3.32 3.42 21.36
N GLU A 213 -2.70 2.26 21.58
CA GLU A 213 -2.69 1.59 22.89
C GLU A 213 -1.98 2.44 23.96
N SER A 214 -0.82 3.00 23.62
CA SER A 214 -0.06 3.88 24.51
C SER A 214 -0.83 5.13 24.88
N PHE A 215 -1.52 5.75 23.93
CA PHE A 215 -2.36 6.92 24.16
C PHE A 215 -3.58 6.58 25.03
N ILE A 216 -4.26 5.45 24.78
CA ILE A 216 -5.39 5.00 25.61
C ILE A 216 -4.93 4.80 27.06
N ARG A 217 -3.79 4.12 27.26
CA ARG A 217 -3.21 3.91 28.59
C ARG A 217 -2.85 5.22 29.27
N TRP A 218 -2.21 6.15 28.54
CA TRP A 218 -1.92 7.47 29.06
C TRP A 218 -3.19 8.21 29.47
N LYS A 219 -4.23 8.19 28.62
CA LYS A 219 -5.51 8.84 28.90
C LYS A 219 -6.17 8.28 30.16
N GLN A 220 -6.23 6.95 30.30
CA GLN A 220 -6.75 6.31 31.51
C GLN A 220 -5.97 6.71 32.77
N ASN A 221 -4.64 6.77 32.67
CA ASN A 221 -3.79 7.20 33.78
C ASN A 221 -4.03 8.67 34.13
N MET A 222 -4.21 9.54 33.13
CA MET A 222 -4.50 10.96 33.35
C MET A 222 -5.89 11.18 33.94
N GLU A 223 -6.91 10.44 33.49
CA GLU A 223 -8.26 10.48 34.09
C GLU A 223 -8.22 10.04 35.56
N ARG A 224 -7.48 8.96 35.88
CA ARG A 224 -7.27 8.54 37.28
C ARG A 224 -6.53 9.59 38.08
N TRP A 225 -5.52 10.23 37.48
CA TRP A 225 -4.80 11.31 38.14
C TRP A 225 -5.71 12.51 38.44
N GLU A 226 -6.52 12.93 37.47
CA GLU A 226 -7.40 14.09 37.59
C GLU A 226 -8.56 13.87 38.58
N HIS A 227 -9.05 12.64 38.73
CA HIS A 227 -10.23 12.38 39.55
C HIS A 227 -9.94 11.74 40.90
N GLU A 228 -8.89 10.92 41.00
CA GLU A 228 -8.55 10.21 42.23
C GLU A 228 -7.27 10.77 42.85
N TYR A 229 -6.17 10.81 42.10
CA TYR A 229 -4.88 11.14 42.72
C TYR A 229 -4.78 12.61 43.13
N ILE A 230 -5.22 13.56 42.29
CA ILE A 230 -5.10 14.98 42.62
C ILE A 230 -6.03 15.39 43.77
N THR A 231 -7.22 14.79 43.85
CA THR A 231 -8.20 15.08 44.91
C THR A 231 -7.72 14.54 46.25
N ASP A 232 -7.17 13.32 46.28
CA ASP A 232 -6.52 12.75 47.46
C ASP A 232 -5.28 13.57 47.88
N TRP A 233 -4.51 14.04 46.90
CA TRP A 233 -3.31 14.84 47.13
C TRP A 233 -3.67 16.22 47.72
N GLU A 234 -4.69 16.90 47.18
CA GLU A 234 -5.21 18.14 47.73
C GLU A 234 -5.69 17.96 49.17
N ALA A 235 -6.45 16.89 49.44
CA ALA A 235 -6.91 16.59 50.80
C ALA A 235 -5.74 16.33 51.76
N ALA A 236 -4.72 15.60 51.32
CA ALA A 236 -3.52 15.34 52.11
C ALA A 236 -2.70 16.62 52.35
N MET A 237 -2.54 17.47 51.34
CA MET A 237 -1.83 18.74 51.41
C MET A 237 -2.52 19.70 52.39
N ASN A 238 -3.85 19.79 52.32
CA ASN A 238 -4.65 20.60 53.25
C ASN A 238 -4.51 20.11 54.69
N ARG A 239 -4.54 18.78 54.93
CA ARG A 239 -4.28 18.20 56.25
C ARG A 239 -2.87 18.51 56.74
N TRP A 240 -1.86 18.39 55.87
CA TRP A 240 -0.48 18.73 56.23
C TRP A 240 -0.33 20.20 56.62
N ALA A 241 -0.93 21.11 55.86
CA ALA A 241 -0.91 22.56 56.14
C ALA A 241 -1.58 22.88 57.49
N GLN A 242 -2.73 22.25 57.79
CA GLN A 242 -3.36 22.36 59.11
C GLN A 242 -2.44 21.87 60.22
N TYR A 243 -1.81 20.70 60.07
CA TYR A 243 -0.87 20.16 61.04
C TYR A 243 0.32 21.09 61.31
N GLN A 244 0.88 21.72 60.26
CA GLN A 244 1.95 22.71 60.45
C GLN A 244 1.44 23.91 61.26
N SER A 245 0.23 24.41 60.99
CA SER A 245 -0.35 25.52 61.75
C SER A 245 -0.56 25.22 63.25
N TYR A 246 -0.96 23.99 63.59
CA TYR A 246 -1.09 23.57 64.99
C TYR A 246 0.28 23.48 65.66
N ARG A 247 1.26 22.88 64.97
CA ARG A 247 2.64 22.79 65.49
C ARG A 247 3.24 24.17 65.75
N ASP A 248 3.04 25.13 64.85
CA ASP A 248 3.59 26.48 65.01
C ASP A 248 2.88 27.25 66.15
N ARG A 249 1.59 26.98 66.41
CA ARG A 249 0.87 27.52 67.58
C ARG A 249 1.33 26.90 68.89
N ASP A 250 1.52 25.58 68.95
CA ASP A 250 2.02 24.91 70.16
C ASP A 250 3.44 25.39 70.52
N VAL A 251 4.26 25.75 69.52
CA VAL A 251 5.56 26.38 69.72
C VAL A 251 5.42 27.81 70.26
N ALA A 252 4.46 28.60 69.76
CA ALA A 252 4.20 29.96 70.23
C ALA A 252 3.61 30.00 71.66
N ASP A 253 2.64 29.13 71.96
CA ASP A 253 2.04 29.00 73.30
C ASP A 253 3.04 28.42 74.32
N GLY A 254 3.99 27.60 73.86
CA GLY A 254 5.13 27.12 74.65
C GLY A 254 6.14 28.21 75.01
N GLU A 255 6.19 29.32 74.26
CA GLU A 255 7.01 30.49 74.57
C GLU A 255 6.28 31.51 75.46
N GLU A 256 4.95 31.61 75.41
CA GLU A 256 4.15 32.49 76.30
C GLU A 256 3.85 31.87 77.69
N GLY A 257 4.00 30.55 77.86
CA GLY A 257 3.78 29.84 79.15
C GLY A 257 4.93 29.91 80.17
N GLY A 258 5.99 30.68 79.90
CA GLY A 258 7.16 30.82 80.77
C GLY A 258 6.91 31.67 82.02
N CYS A 259 6.42 31.04 83.10
CA CYS A 259 6.49 31.43 84.51
C CYS A 259 6.82 32.89 84.86
N VAL A 260 5.79 33.69 85.16
CA VAL A 260 5.89 34.91 85.97
C VAL A 260 5.42 34.61 87.41
N GLY A 261 6.28 34.92 88.39
CA GLY A 261 5.97 35.04 89.82
C GLY A 261 6.80 34.10 90.69
N GLY A 262 7.56 34.52 91.68
CA GLY A 262 7.73 35.81 92.33
C GLY A 262 8.60 35.56 93.58
N GLY A 263 9.51 36.49 93.90
CA GLY A 263 10.44 36.35 95.01
C GLY A 263 9.82 36.60 96.39
N GLY A 264 10.47 36.06 97.41
CA GLY A 264 10.62 36.69 98.73
C GLY A 264 9.73 36.18 99.87
N ARG A 265 10.22 35.21 100.65
CA ARG A 265 10.74 35.39 102.01
C ARG A 265 11.33 34.08 102.54
#